data_AF-A0A0Q8AKZ0-F1
#
_entry.id   AF-A0A0Q8AKZ0-F1
#
_cell.length_a   1.000
_cell.length_b   1.000
_cell.length_c   1.000
_cell.angle_alpha   90.00
_cell.angle_beta   90.00
_cell.angle_gamma   90.00
#
_symmetry.space_group_name_H-M   'P 1'
#
loop_
_entity.id
_entity.type
_entity.pdbx_description
1 polymer ?
#
loop_
_entity_poly.entity_id
_entity_poly.type
_entity_poly.pdbx_seq_one_letter_code
_entity_poly.pdbx_strand_id
1 'polypeptide(L)'
;MAVKWIAKRTPDAVRETWDAFRQRIGGDLKASIVLMDPDEGPLGAAQELLSRAASGAIQIIARRAIDDDIVTIPANEIPYLSLTFDGPPAFAARFEKGANGGSGTVVYRDMRVPSSDLKRVWPRLANPSLTKESPNAPAQEGTPHSHQQSPEVSSGAYMFLGQAVEWIICRGQPADSSHVAARLEAAERELFGFLDTENVTVEGYPINGRARVYESLPAGIWANMNRRYDSGLMFSSIDDTEEREDGGTVHVGDLQWNGVRLATSVVLKRWPPADAPTEQPKSIGRRPRYDWEAFDKVALAKLDEEGAFDPSVDTQWNKATFERYMATWCQNNWGNEPGESTIRSRLSEIEAAYLEGRKGQ
;
A
#
# COMPACT_ATOMS: atom_id res chain seq x y z
N MET A 1 10.45 18.23 -2.89
CA MET A 1 9.01 18.23 -2.54
C MET A 1 8.33 19.58 -2.77
N ALA A 2 8.92 20.74 -2.45
CA ALA A 2 8.30 22.06 -2.68
C ALA A 2 8.05 22.40 -4.17
N VAL A 3 9.01 22.12 -5.06
CA VAL A 3 8.83 22.33 -6.52
C VAL A 3 7.82 21.33 -7.11
N LYS A 4 7.86 20.06 -6.68
CA LYS A 4 6.81 19.07 -6.99
C LYS A 4 5.44 19.46 -6.41
N TRP A 5 5.39 20.19 -5.30
CA TRP A 5 4.16 20.67 -4.66
C TRP A 5 3.54 21.84 -5.42
N ILE A 6 4.37 22.77 -5.92
CA ILE A 6 3.97 23.84 -6.84
C ILE A 6 3.48 23.25 -8.17
N ALA A 7 4.21 22.28 -8.74
CA ALA A 7 3.82 21.60 -9.98
C ALA A 7 2.57 20.70 -9.85
N LYS A 8 2.32 20.15 -8.66
CA LYS A 8 1.16 19.25 -8.41
C LYS A 8 -0.18 19.97 -8.36
N ARG A 9 -0.24 21.28 -8.12
CA ARG A 9 -1.51 22.00 -7.96
C ARG A 9 -2.14 22.51 -9.26
N THR A 10 -1.41 22.53 -10.37
CA THR A 10 -1.95 22.73 -11.72
C THR A 10 -0.95 22.22 -12.78
N PRO A 11 -0.88 20.90 -13.02
CA PRO A 11 0.10 20.31 -13.93
C PRO A 11 0.02 20.87 -15.35
N ASP A 12 -1.19 21.13 -15.84
CA ASP A 12 -1.42 21.55 -17.21
C ASP A 12 -1.33 23.07 -17.39
N ALA A 13 -1.78 23.87 -16.42
CA ALA A 13 -1.61 25.33 -16.50
C ALA A 13 -0.14 25.75 -16.35
N VAL A 14 0.63 25.11 -15.47
CA VAL A 14 2.08 25.36 -15.38
C VAL A 14 2.77 24.93 -16.67
N ARG A 15 2.33 23.82 -17.30
CA ARG A 15 2.87 23.34 -18.57
C ARG A 15 2.55 24.26 -19.73
N GLU A 16 1.29 24.67 -19.90
CA GLU A 16 0.84 25.59 -20.96
C GLU A 16 1.48 26.98 -20.82
N THR A 17 1.51 27.54 -19.62
CA THR A 17 2.19 28.82 -19.34
C THR A 17 3.69 28.73 -19.64
N TRP A 18 4.32 27.61 -19.27
CA TRP A 18 5.76 27.40 -19.48
C TRP A 18 6.11 27.19 -20.96
N ASP A 19 5.29 26.44 -21.68
CA ASP A 19 5.47 26.21 -23.12
C ASP A 19 5.20 27.50 -23.93
N ALA A 20 4.16 28.27 -23.56
CA ALA A 20 3.89 29.59 -24.12
C ALA A 20 5.04 30.58 -23.86
N PHE A 21 5.62 30.55 -22.66
CA PHE A 21 6.81 31.35 -22.35
C PHE A 21 8.03 30.93 -23.18
N ARG A 22 8.36 29.63 -23.25
CA ARG A 22 9.50 29.13 -24.07
C ARG A 22 9.37 29.52 -25.54
N GLN A 23 8.15 29.48 -26.09
CA GLN A 23 7.87 29.94 -27.44
C GLN A 23 8.07 31.46 -27.58
N ARG A 24 7.70 32.25 -26.55
CA ARG A 24 7.82 33.72 -26.55
C ARG A 24 9.27 34.23 -26.42
N ILE A 25 10.12 33.56 -25.63
CA ILE A 25 11.52 33.96 -25.43
C ILE A 25 12.53 33.29 -26.37
N GLY A 26 12.08 32.40 -27.27
CA GLY A 26 12.87 31.87 -28.37
C GLY A 26 13.96 30.88 -27.98
N GLY A 27 13.58 29.70 -27.48
CA GLY A 27 14.39 28.47 -27.48
C GLY A 27 15.61 28.40 -26.52
N ASP A 28 15.70 27.29 -25.79
CA ASP A 28 16.84 26.72 -25.02
C ASP A 28 17.74 27.60 -24.12
N LEU A 29 17.37 28.84 -23.85
CA LEU A 29 18.04 29.63 -22.82
C LEU A 29 17.53 29.28 -21.41
N LYS A 30 18.46 29.19 -20.45
CA LYS A 30 18.21 29.03 -19.00
C LYS A 30 17.16 30.05 -18.54
N ALA A 31 15.92 29.60 -18.37
CA ALA A 31 14.84 30.44 -17.86
C ALA A 31 15.04 30.67 -16.36
N SER A 32 15.31 31.92 -15.96
CA SER A 32 15.36 32.33 -14.55
C SER A 32 13.96 32.72 -14.08
N ILE A 33 13.52 32.21 -12.92
CA ILE A 33 12.25 32.58 -12.26
C ILE A 33 12.14 34.09 -12.03
N VAL A 34 13.27 34.79 -11.98
CA VAL A 34 13.37 36.25 -11.78
C VAL A 34 12.78 37.04 -12.96
N LEU A 35 12.54 36.43 -14.13
CA LEU A 35 12.10 37.10 -15.35
C LEU A 35 10.62 36.87 -15.72
N MET A 36 9.81 36.28 -14.83
CA MET A 36 8.41 35.92 -15.11
C MET A 36 7.41 36.70 -14.24
N ASP A 37 6.27 37.06 -14.84
CA ASP A 37 5.24 37.96 -14.30
C ASP A 37 4.48 37.33 -13.10
N PRO A 38 4.43 37.98 -11.92
CA PRO A 38 3.88 37.39 -10.69
C PRO A 38 2.37 37.11 -10.67
N ASP A 39 1.59 37.60 -11.64
CA ASP A 39 0.12 37.51 -11.62
C ASP A 39 -0.46 36.13 -12.06
N GLU A 40 0.39 35.15 -12.41
CA GLU A 40 -0.04 33.80 -12.82
C GLU A 40 0.07 32.76 -11.68
N GLY A 41 -0.98 32.68 -10.85
CA GLY A 41 -1.34 31.58 -9.92
C GLY A 41 -0.18 30.76 -9.29
N PRO A 42 0.16 29.57 -9.81
CA PRO A 42 1.16 28.66 -9.24
C PRO A 42 2.57 29.27 -9.14
N LEU A 43 2.89 30.26 -9.96
CA LEU A 43 4.16 30.99 -9.93
C LEU A 43 4.28 31.88 -8.68
N GLY A 44 3.18 32.53 -8.29
CA GLY A 44 3.12 33.36 -7.09
C GLY A 44 3.42 32.57 -5.82
N ALA A 45 2.94 31.32 -5.73
CA ALA A 45 3.24 30.42 -4.60
C ALA A 45 4.72 30.02 -4.55
N ALA A 46 5.35 29.83 -5.71
CA ALA A 46 6.79 29.53 -5.81
C ALA A 46 7.65 30.72 -5.39
N GLN A 47 7.31 31.91 -5.89
CA GLN A 47 7.99 33.16 -5.56
C GLN A 47 7.80 33.52 -4.08
N GLU A 48 6.60 33.34 -3.52
CA GLU A 48 6.38 33.53 -2.09
C GLU A 48 7.24 32.55 -1.28
N LEU A 49 7.29 31.26 -1.64
CA LEU A 49 8.10 30.28 -0.93
C LEU A 49 9.59 30.64 -0.95
N LEU A 50 10.13 31.04 -2.11
CA LEU A 50 11.52 31.48 -2.23
C LEU A 50 11.79 32.78 -1.46
N SER A 51 10.84 33.73 -1.47
CA SER A 51 10.93 34.99 -0.71
C SER A 51 10.92 34.75 0.81
N ARG A 52 10.05 33.84 1.29
CA ARG A 52 10.02 33.43 2.70
C ARG A 52 11.30 32.72 3.11
N ALA A 53 11.88 31.94 2.21
CA ALA A 53 13.15 31.28 2.49
C ALA A 53 14.31 32.27 2.50
N ALA A 54 14.34 33.22 1.55
CA ALA A 54 15.35 34.27 1.47
C ALA A 54 15.34 35.21 2.69
N SER A 55 14.17 35.42 3.30
CA SER A 55 14.05 36.16 4.57
C SER A 55 14.39 35.32 5.82
N GLY A 56 14.69 34.03 5.66
CA GLY A 56 14.93 33.10 6.77
C GLY A 56 13.67 32.65 7.51
N ALA A 57 12.48 33.01 7.02
CA ALA A 57 11.21 32.62 7.62
C ALA A 57 10.89 31.12 7.45
N ILE A 58 11.49 30.47 6.45
CA ILE A 58 11.50 29.00 6.29
C ILE A 58 12.90 28.52 5.94
N GLN A 59 13.23 27.30 6.38
CA GLN A 59 14.46 26.62 5.99
C GLN A 59 14.22 25.76 4.75
N ILE A 60 15.16 25.80 3.81
CA ILE A 60 15.21 24.86 2.69
C ILE A 60 16.38 23.92 2.92
N ILE A 61 16.10 22.64 3.02
CA ILE A 61 17.08 21.57 3.09
C ILE A 61 17.26 20.97 1.70
N ALA A 62 18.48 20.80 1.24
CA ALA A 62 18.78 20.25 -0.07
C ALA A 62 20.01 19.34 -0.01
N ARG A 63 20.16 18.51 -1.04
CA ARG A 63 21.32 17.67 -1.26
C ARG A 63 22.28 18.39 -2.19
N ARG A 64 23.50 18.68 -1.76
CA ARG A 64 24.50 19.38 -2.56
C ARG A 64 25.13 18.39 -3.55
N ALA A 65 25.19 18.74 -4.83
CA ALA A 65 25.56 17.79 -5.87
C ALA A 65 27.06 17.43 -5.92
N ILE A 66 27.94 18.24 -5.29
CA ILE A 66 29.39 18.03 -5.33
C ILE A 66 29.85 16.91 -4.40
N ASP A 67 29.21 16.76 -3.25
CA ASP A 67 29.59 15.85 -2.16
C ASP A 67 28.42 15.01 -1.63
N ASP A 68 27.21 15.22 -2.18
CA ASP A 68 25.98 14.53 -1.80
C ASP A 68 25.49 14.84 -0.37
N ASP A 69 26.06 15.86 0.28
CA ASP A 69 25.70 16.24 1.64
C ASP A 69 24.31 16.87 1.71
N ILE A 70 23.57 16.53 2.77
CA ILE A 70 22.30 17.18 3.10
C ILE A 70 22.60 18.45 3.89
N VAL A 71 22.34 19.61 3.27
CA VAL A 71 22.64 20.93 3.84
C VAL A 71 21.38 21.80 3.88
N THR A 72 21.29 22.66 4.89
CA THR A 72 20.33 23.77 4.88
C THR A 72 20.90 24.89 4.02
N ILE A 73 20.20 25.26 2.95
CA ILE A 73 20.60 26.36 2.07
C ILE A 73 20.57 27.66 2.88
N PRO A 74 21.68 28.40 2.98
CA PRO A 74 21.70 29.68 3.68
C PRO A 74 20.73 30.68 3.04
N ALA A 75 19.97 31.42 3.86
CA ALA A 75 18.94 32.35 3.37
C ALA A 75 19.50 33.41 2.39
N ASN A 76 20.73 33.86 2.61
CA ASN A 76 21.42 34.81 1.73
C ASN A 76 21.83 34.22 0.38
N GLU A 77 21.83 32.90 0.19
CA GLU A 77 22.13 32.26 -1.09
C GLU A 77 20.89 32.13 -1.99
N ILE A 78 19.70 32.10 -1.40
CA ILE A 78 18.44 31.81 -2.08
C ILE A 78 18.14 32.78 -3.23
N PRO A 79 18.35 34.11 -3.09
CA PRO A 79 18.15 35.04 -4.20
C PRO A 79 19.04 34.81 -5.42
N TYR A 80 20.14 34.06 -5.25
CA TYR A 80 21.12 33.78 -6.30
C TYR A 80 20.97 32.40 -6.93
N LEU A 81 19.96 31.63 -6.49
CA LEU A 81 19.65 30.33 -7.07
C LEU A 81 18.87 30.50 -8.37
N SER A 82 19.37 29.90 -9.44
CA SER A 82 18.65 29.73 -10.69
C SER A 82 18.04 28.32 -10.74
N LEU A 83 16.74 28.22 -11.01
CA LEU A 83 16.09 26.93 -11.20
C LEU A 83 16.33 26.45 -12.63
N THR A 84 16.85 25.25 -12.78
CA THR A 84 17.05 24.56 -14.05
C THR A 84 16.34 23.21 -14.01
N PHE A 85 15.65 22.87 -15.09
CA PHE A 85 15.01 21.56 -15.26
C PHE A 85 15.85 20.77 -16.27
N ASP A 86 16.50 19.71 -15.81
CA ASP A 86 17.28 18.84 -16.69
C ASP A 86 16.40 17.68 -17.17
N GLY A 87 15.96 17.74 -18.43
CA GLY A 87 15.25 16.66 -19.13
C GLY A 87 13.72 16.79 -19.18
N PRO A 88 13.01 15.73 -19.61
CA PRO A 88 11.55 15.67 -19.61
C PRO A 88 10.99 15.91 -18.20
N PRO A 89 9.78 16.47 -18.04
CA PRO A 89 9.24 17.05 -16.79
C PRO A 89 9.12 16.11 -15.58
N ALA A 90 9.45 14.83 -15.74
CA ALA A 90 9.55 13.85 -14.66
C ALA A 90 10.89 13.87 -13.91
N PHE A 91 11.93 14.51 -14.45
CA PHE A 91 13.29 14.45 -13.91
C PHE A 91 13.75 15.75 -13.20
N ALA A 92 14.57 15.52 -12.18
CA ALA A 92 15.01 16.43 -11.12
C ALA A 92 15.13 17.92 -11.48
N ALA A 93 14.41 18.76 -10.73
CA ALA A 93 14.70 20.20 -10.60
C ALA A 93 16.07 20.39 -9.93
N ARG A 94 16.98 21.12 -10.59
CA ARG A 94 18.28 21.51 -10.05
C ARG A 94 18.29 23.02 -9.80
N PHE A 95 18.88 23.43 -8.68
CA PHE A 95 19.11 24.85 -8.41
C PHE A 95 20.61 25.12 -8.51
N GLU A 96 21.00 26.00 -9.42
CA GLU A 96 22.39 26.39 -9.62
C GLU A 96 22.60 27.80 -9.07
N LYS A 97 23.55 27.95 -8.15
CA LYS A 97 24.02 29.28 -7.75
C LYS A 97 24.92 29.82 -8.86
N GLY A 98 24.53 30.94 -9.47
CA GLY A 98 25.33 31.60 -10.50
C GLY A 98 26.73 31.95 -9.98
N ALA A 99 27.76 31.77 -10.81
CA ALA A 99 29.16 32.02 -10.45
C ALA A 99 29.47 33.53 -10.41
N ASN A 100 28.84 34.26 -9.48
CA ASN A 100 29.19 35.65 -9.22
C ASN A 100 30.12 35.71 -8.01
N GLY A 101 31.41 36.02 -8.25
CA GLY A 101 32.36 36.35 -7.18
C GLY A 101 33.40 35.29 -6.79
N GLY A 102 33.74 34.33 -7.66
CA GLY A 102 34.90 33.44 -7.44
C GLY A 102 34.66 32.22 -6.54
N SER A 103 33.44 32.02 -6.04
CA SER A 103 33.02 30.71 -5.51
C SER A 103 32.42 29.89 -6.65
N GLY A 104 32.86 28.63 -6.80
CA GLY A 104 32.39 27.75 -7.87
C GLY A 104 30.86 27.57 -7.84
N THR A 105 30.29 27.19 -8.99
CA THR A 105 28.85 26.90 -9.11
C THR A 105 28.46 25.80 -8.13
N VAL A 106 27.63 26.14 -7.14
CA VAL A 106 27.05 25.15 -6.23
C VAL A 106 25.71 24.72 -6.79
N VAL A 107 25.52 23.40 -6.92
CA VAL A 107 24.28 22.80 -7.42
C VAL A 107 23.59 22.08 -6.30
N TYR A 108 22.30 22.38 -6.10
CA TYR A 108 21.45 21.74 -5.09
C TYR A 108 20.37 20.87 -5.76
N ARG A 109 20.07 19.72 -5.15
CA ARG A 109 19.08 18.73 -5.57
C ARG A 109 18.13 18.38 -4.42
N ASP A 110 17.01 17.77 -4.75
CA ASP A 110 16.06 17.19 -3.78
C ASP A 110 15.60 18.14 -2.66
N MET A 111 15.28 19.38 -3.00
CA MET A 111 14.86 20.38 -2.01
C MET A 111 13.61 19.96 -1.21
N ARG A 112 13.73 20.10 0.10
CA ARG A 112 12.71 19.81 1.13
C ARG A 112 12.54 21.05 2.00
N VAL A 113 11.31 21.28 2.43
CA VAL A 113 10.98 22.29 3.45
C VAL A 113 10.39 21.54 4.64
N PRO A 114 10.87 21.76 5.87
CA PRO A 114 10.27 21.14 7.05
C PRO A 114 8.78 21.45 7.16
N SER A 115 7.97 20.45 7.48
CA SER A 115 6.51 20.61 7.62
C SER A 115 6.15 21.66 8.68
N SER A 116 6.95 21.79 9.74
CA SER A 116 6.81 22.81 10.78
C SER A 116 6.93 24.24 10.23
N ASP A 117 7.85 24.47 9.30
CA ASP A 117 8.05 25.77 8.68
C ASP A 117 6.92 26.09 7.70
N LEU A 118 6.45 25.10 6.93
CA LEU A 118 5.28 25.28 6.07
C LEU A 118 4.01 25.60 6.87
N LYS A 119 3.77 24.91 8.00
CA LYS A 119 2.62 25.19 8.88
C LYS A 119 2.70 26.58 9.52
N ARG A 120 3.91 27.04 9.86
CA ARG A 120 4.14 28.38 10.43
C ARG A 120 3.79 29.49 9.43
N VAL A 121 4.16 29.32 8.17
CA VAL A 121 4.04 30.39 7.16
C VAL A 121 2.74 30.28 6.35
N TRP A 122 2.16 29.09 6.25
CA TRP A 122 0.84 28.83 5.68
C TRP A 122 -0.08 28.08 6.66
N PRO A 123 -0.53 28.73 7.75
CA PRO A 123 -1.37 28.11 8.78
C PRO A 123 -2.74 27.64 8.24
N ARG A 124 -3.23 28.20 7.12
CA ARG A 124 -4.49 27.79 6.47
C ARG A 124 -4.47 26.37 5.89
N LEU A 125 -3.29 25.74 5.74
CA LEU A 125 -3.19 24.37 5.25
C LEU A 125 -3.39 23.32 6.35
N ALA A 126 -3.49 23.71 7.63
CA ALA A 126 -3.54 22.78 8.75
C ALA A 126 -4.95 22.25 9.11
N ASN A 127 -6.02 22.78 8.52
CA ASN A 127 -7.38 22.23 8.58
C ASN A 127 -8.26 22.99 7.58
N PRO A 128 -8.83 22.35 6.54
CA PRO A 128 -9.93 22.97 5.82
C PRO A 128 -11.17 22.89 6.72
N SER A 129 -11.34 23.86 7.61
CA SER A 129 -12.68 24.12 8.16
C SER A 129 -13.55 24.57 6.99
N LEU A 130 -14.56 23.76 6.65
CA LEU A 130 -15.65 24.05 5.72
C LEU A 130 -16.18 25.47 5.95
N THR A 131 -15.67 26.42 5.17
CA THR A 131 -16.30 27.74 5.02
C THR A 131 -17.58 27.51 4.24
N LYS A 132 -18.72 27.74 4.91
CA LYS A 132 -20.05 27.83 4.28
C LYS A 132 -19.96 28.76 3.08
N GLU A 133 -20.24 28.22 1.90
CA GLU A 133 -20.38 29.00 0.68
C GLU A 133 -21.53 30.00 0.79
N SER A 134 -21.31 31.12 0.12
CA SER A 134 -22.23 32.25 0.00
C SER A 134 -23.42 31.88 -0.90
N PRO A 135 -24.67 32.32 -0.63
CA PRO A 135 -25.87 31.73 -1.25
C PRO A 135 -26.15 32.10 -2.72
N ASN A 136 -25.24 32.77 -3.44
CA ASN A 136 -25.58 33.41 -4.72
C ASN A 136 -24.52 33.23 -5.81
N ALA A 137 -24.18 31.98 -6.15
CA ALA A 137 -23.54 31.66 -7.43
C ALA A 137 -24.46 30.71 -8.23
N PRO A 138 -24.75 30.98 -9.52
CA PRO A 138 -25.56 30.09 -10.33
C PRO A 138 -24.84 28.75 -10.54
N ALA A 139 -25.51 27.66 -10.18
CA ALA A 139 -25.02 26.30 -10.32
C ALA A 139 -24.76 25.97 -11.80
N GLN A 140 -23.51 25.60 -12.11
CA GLN A 140 -23.24 24.79 -13.29
C GLN A 140 -23.62 23.35 -12.93
N GLU A 141 -24.64 22.81 -13.60
CA GLU A 141 -25.05 21.42 -13.51
C GLU A 141 -23.92 20.54 -14.09
N GLY A 142 -23.00 20.11 -13.23
CA GLY A 142 -22.10 19.02 -13.53
C GLY A 142 -22.91 17.73 -13.61
N THR A 143 -22.90 17.08 -14.76
CA THR A 143 -23.55 15.78 -14.99
C THR A 143 -23.05 14.79 -13.92
N PRO A 144 -23.93 14.18 -13.11
CA PRO A 144 -23.51 13.18 -12.14
C PRO A 144 -22.92 11.99 -12.90
N HIS A 145 -21.61 11.80 -12.80
CA HIS A 145 -20.95 10.56 -13.21
C HIS A 145 -21.45 9.45 -12.27
N SER A 146 -22.56 8.82 -12.66
CA SER A 146 -23.01 7.58 -12.04
C SER A 146 -21.94 6.53 -12.32
N HIS A 147 -21.23 6.09 -11.28
CA HIS A 147 -20.41 4.88 -11.32
C HIS A 147 -21.36 3.68 -11.46
N GLN A 148 -21.92 3.48 -12.65
CA GLN A 148 -22.53 2.21 -13.00
C GLN A 148 -21.40 1.21 -13.14
N GLN A 149 -21.28 0.31 -12.18
CA GLN A 149 -20.36 -0.82 -12.29
C GLN A 149 -20.72 -1.60 -13.54
N SER A 150 -19.84 -1.57 -14.54
CA SER A 150 -20.02 -2.34 -15.77
C SER A 150 -20.17 -3.82 -15.39
N PRO A 151 -21.22 -4.53 -15.85
CA PRO A 151 -21.40 -5.96 -15.60
C PRO A 151 -20.22 -6.83 -16.07
N GLU A 152 -19.29 -6.25 -16.84
CA GLU A 152 -18.02 -6.82 -17.31
C GLU A 152 -16.99 -7.12 -16.21
N VAL A 153 -17.11 -6.56 -15.00
CA VAL A 153 -16.17 -6.86 -13.90
C VAL A 153 -16.12 -8.37 -13.58
N SER A 154 -17.18 -9.11 -13.90
CA SER A 154 -17.28 -10.56 -13.69
C SER A 154 -16.66 -11.42 -14.81
N SER A 155 -16.37 -10.87 -15.99
CA SER A 155 -15.89 -11.63 -17.15
C SER A 155 -14.36 -11.56 -17.37
N GLY A 156 -13.70 -10.54 -16.84
CA GLY A 156 -12.24 -10.38 -16.94
C GLY A 156 -11.46 -11.38 -16.08
N ALA A 157 -10.36 -11.92 -16.60
CA ALA A 157 -9.47 -12.81 -15.85
C ALA A 157 -8.75 -12.11 -14.69
N TYR A 158 -8.55 -10.80 -14.82
CA TYR A 158 -7.87 -9.95 -13.85
C TYR A 158 -8.70 -8.72 -13.51
N MET A 159 -8.52 -8.25 -12.29
CA MET A 159 -9.09 -7.02 -11.75
C MET A 159 -7.95 -6.12 -11.31
N PHE A 160 -7.97 -4.86 -11.71
CA PHE A 160 -7.00 -3.89 -11.24
C PHE A 160 -7.23 -3.54 -9.77
N LEU A 161 -6.19 -3.08 -9.06
CA LEU A 161 -6.32 -2.79 -7.63
C LEU A 161 -7.40 -1.76 -7.32
N GLY A 162 -7.54 -0.71 -8.14
CA GLY A 162 -8.62 0.27 -7.96
C GLY A 162 -10.01 -0.35 -8.07
N GLN A 163 -10.22 -1.20 -9.08
CA GLN A 163 -11.45 -1.96 -9.24
C GLN A 163 -11.71 -2.93 -8.08
N ALA A 164 -10.66 -3.57 -7.54
CA ALA A 164 -10.79 -4.47 -6.40
C ALA A 164 -11.19 -3.72 -5.12
N VAL A 165 -10.64 -2.54 -4.88
CA VAL A 165 -11.04 -1.67 -3.76
C VAL A 165 -12.50 -1.23 -3.93
N GLU A 166 -12.87 -0.75 -5.12
CA GLU A 166 -14.24 -0.35 -5.42
C GLU A 166 -15.22 -1.53 -5.27
N TRP A 167 -14.82 -2.73 -5.71
CA TRP A 167 -15.59 -3.95 -5.54
C TRP A 167 -15.80 -4.28 -4.05
N ILE A 168 -14.77 -4.15 -3.21
CA ILE A 168 -14.89 -4.41 -1.76
C ILE A 168 -15.90 -3.46 -1.12
N ILE A 169 -15.92 -2.19 -1.55
CA ILE A 169 -16.87 -1.19 -1.07
C ILE A 169 -18.29 -1.53 -1.49
N CYS A 170 -18.48 -1.75 -2.79
CA CYS A 170 -19.78 -1.77 -3.44
C CYS A 170 -20.42 -3.17 -3.48
N ARG A 171 -19.61 -4.23 -3.51
CA ARG A 171 -20.05 -5.64 -3.59
C ARG A 171 -21.04 -5.92 -4.72
N GLY A 172 -20.81 -5.31 -5.88
CA GLY A 172 -21.70 -5.43 -7.05
C GLY A 172 -22.94 -4.53 -6.99
N GLN A 173 -23.11 -3.71 -5.94
CA GLN A 173 -24.20 -2.74 -5.83
C GLN A 173 -23.76 -1.37 -6.35
N PRO A 174 -24.65 -0.58 -6.97
CA PRO A 174 -24.36 0.80 -7.27
C PRO A 174 -24.09 1.60 -5.99
N ALA A 175 -23.02 2.38 -5.98
CA ALA A 175 -22.67 3.29 -4.89
C ALA A 175 -22.41 4.69 -5.43
N ASP A 176 -22.82 5.71 -4.69
CA ASP A 176 -22.45 7.08 -4.99
C ASP A 176 -21.01 7.39 -4.56
N SER A 177 -20.45 8.48 -5.10
CA SER A 177 -19.07 8.90 -4.82
C SER A 177 -18.81 9.20 -3.34
N SER A 178 -19.83 9.63 -2.59
CA SER A 178 -19.71 9.89 -1.16
C SER A 178 -19.58 8.60 -0.35
N HIS A 179 -20.31 7.56 -0.74
CA HIS A 179 -20.22 6.22 -0.15
C HIS A 179 -18.85 5.59 -0.42
N VAL A 180 -18.36 5.72 -1.66
CA VAL A 180 -17.01 5.25 -2.05
C VAL A 180 -15.94 5.95 -1.23
N ALA A 181 -15.97 7.29 -1.18
CA ALA A 181 -14.99 8.08 -0.43
C ALA A 181 -14.99 7.74 1.07
N ALA A 182 -16.16 7.53 1.67
CA ALA A 182 -16.27 7.21 3.10
C ALA A 182 -15.70 5.83 3.48
N ARG A 183 -15.61 4.90 2.53
CA ARG A 183 -15.17 3.51 2.78
C ARG A 183 -13.82 3.16 2.16
N LEU A 184 -13.25 4.05 1.37
CA LEU A 184 -12.01 3.83 0.62
C LEU A 184 -10.87 3.32 1.51
N GLU A 185 -10.52 4.05 2.58
CA GLU A 185 -9.41 3.68 3.47
C GLU A 185 -9.61 2.31 4.13
N ALA A 186 -10.85 1.98 4.49
CA ALA A 186 -11.18 0.69 5.11
C ALA A 186 -11.04 -0.46 4.10
N ALA A 187 -11.53 -0.26 2.87
CA ALA A 187 -11.45 -1.24 1.80
C ALA A 187 -10.00 -1.48 1.33
N GLU A 188 -9.19 -0.42 1.21
CA GLU A 188 -7.75 -0.53 0.93
C GLU A 188 -7.03 -1.34 1.99
N ARG A 189 -7.28 -1.04 3.27
CA ARG A 189 -6.68 -1.76 4.40
C ARG A 189 -7.07 -3.24 4.39
N GLU A 190 -8.34 -3.53 4.08
CA GLU A 190 -8.85 -4.89 3.99
C GLU A 190 -8.20 -5.66 2.82
N LEU A 191 -8.12 -5.04 1.64
CA LEU A 191 -7.47 -5.62 0.47
C LEU A 191 -5.99 -5.92 0.75
N PHE A 192 -5.24 -4.92 1.19
CA PHE A 192 -3.79 -5.06 1.37
C PHE A 192 -3.42 -5.99 2.53
N GLY A 193 -4.22 -6.02 3.60
CA GLY A 193 -4.07 -7.01 4.66
C GLY A 193 -4.26 -8.44 4.15
N PHE A 194 -5.24 -8.65 3.27
CA PHE A 194 -5.48 -9.95 2.62
C PHE A 194 -4.33 -10.34 1.68
N LEU A 195 -3.87 -9.44 0.82
CA LEU A 195 -2.77 -9.73 -0.12
C LEU A 195 -1.49 -10.15 0.60
N ASP A 196 -1.15 -9.51 1.72
CA ASP A 196 0.01 -9.86 2.54
C ASP A 196 -0.16 -11.18 3.30
N THR A 197 -1.34 -11.44 3.86
CA THR A 197 -1.55 -12.62 4.72
C THR A 197 -1.64 -13.91 3.91
N GLU A 198 -2.28 -13.86 2.75
CA GLU A 198 -2.61 -15.04 1.94
C GLU A 198 -1.62 -15.26 0.78
N ASN A 199 -0.55 -14.44 0.72
CA ASN A 199 0.50 -14.52 -0.29
C ASN A 199 -0.07 -14.54 -1.73
N VAL A 200 -1.05 -13.68 -1.98
CA VAL A 200 -1.73 -13.60 -3.28
C VAL A 200 -0.78 -13.02 -4.31
N THR A 201 -0.69 -13.67 -5.48
CA THR A 201 0.07 -13.14 -6.61
C THR A 201 -0.60 -11.90 -7.17
N VAL A 202 0.15 -10.80 -7.20
CA VAL A 202 -0.26 -9.54 -7.81
C VAL A 202 0.73 -9.23 -8.93
N GLU A 203 0.22 -8.80 -10.06
CA GLU A 203 0.99 -8.48 -11.25
C GLU A 203 0.95 -6.99 -11.54
N GLY A 204 1.98 -6.46 -12.16
CA GLY A 204 2.02 -5.12 -12.72
C GLY A 204 3.18 -5.01 -13.70
N TYR A 205 3.38 -3.85 -14.31
CA TYR A 205 4.55 -3.64 -15.17
C TYR A 205 5.35 -2.40 -14.72
N PRO A 206 6.69 -2.46 -14.70
CA PRO A 206 7.51 -1.34 -14.25
C PRO A 206 7.51 -0.21 -15.28
N ILE A 207 7.43 1.04 -14.85
CA ILE A 207 7.38 2.22 -15.75
C ILE A 207 8.62 2.36 -16.64
N ASN A 208 9.76 1.83 -16.19
CA ASN A 208 11.03 1.90 -16.92
C ASN A 208 11.18 0.79 -17.98
N GLY A 209 10.23 -0.15 -18.05
CA GLY A 209 10.21 -1.21 -19.05
C GLY A 209 9.83 -0.66 -20.42
N ARG A 210 10.60 -1.00 -21.47
CA ARG A 210 10.25 -0.65 -22.87
C ARG A 210 9.02 -1.41 -23.39
N ALA A 211 8.58 -2.46 -22.69
CA ALA A 211 7.42 -3.28 -23.04
C ALA A 211 6.52 -3.47 -21.82
N ARG A 212 5.19 -3.50 -22.05
CA ARG A 212 4.16 -3.78 -21.04
C ARG A 212 4.15 -5.28 -20.72
N VAL A 213 5.21 -5.75 -20.07
CA VAL A 213 5.30 -7.13 -19.58
C VAL A 213 4.87 -7.13 -18.13
N TYR A 214 3.80 -7.86 -17.85
CA TYR A 214 3.34 -8.06 -16.48
C TYR A 214 4.28 -9.00 -15.75
N GLU A 215 4.75 -8.56 -14.59
CA GLU A 215 5.62 -9.30 -13.70
C GLU A 215 4.98 -9.37 -12.31
N SER A 216 5.28 -10.44 -11.56
CA SER A 216 4.80 -10.61 -10.20
C SER A 216 5.49 -9.62 -9.25
N LEU A 217 4.70 -8.88 -8.48
CA LEU A 217 5.23 -8.00 -7.44
C LEU A 217 5.65 -8.83 -6.20
N PRO A 218 6.67 -8.39 -5.45
CA PRO A 218 7.11 -9.06 -4.22
C PRO A 218 5.98 -9.19 -3.19
N ALA A 219 5.92 -10.31 -2.47
CA ALA A 219 4.99 -10.50 -1.36
C ALA A 219 5.38 -9.68 -0.12
N GLY A 220 4.43 -9.39 0.77
CA GLY A 220 4.67 -8.74 2.06
C GLY A 220 4.89 -7.22 1.99
N ILE A 221 4.63 -6.60 0.83
CA ILE A 221 4.79 -5.16 0.63
C ILE A 221 3.49 -4.38 0.88
N TRP A 222 2.33 -5.05 0.94
CA TRP A 222 1.02 -4.43 0.80
C TRP A 222 0.56 -3.71 2.08
N ALA A 223 0.72 -4.31 3.26
CA ALA A 223 0.29 -3.74 4.53
C ALA A 223 1.05 -2.44 4.90
N ASN A 224 2.23 -2.24 4.32
CA ASN A 224 3.03 -1.04 4.51
C ASN A 224 2.66 0.11 3.56
N MET A 225 1.93 -0.17 2.47
CA MET A 225 1.55 0.84 1.50
C MET A 225 0.59 1.90 2.08
N ASN A 226 -0.25 1.52 3.05
CA ASN A 226 -1.18 2.45 3.71
C ASN A 226 -0.57 3.30 4.83
N ARG A 227 0.68 3.06 5.23
CA ARG A 227 1.21 3.59 6.50
C ARG A 227 2.16 4.77 6.38
N ARG A 228 2.62 5.16 5.19
CA ARG A 228 3.78 6.07 5.07
C ARG A 228 3.69 7.23 4.06
N TYR A 229 2.58 7.44 3.37
CA TYR A 229 2.50 8.51 2.38
C TYR A 229 1.28 9.44 2.54
N ASP A 230 1.57 10.73 2.78
CA ASP A 230 0.68 11.89 2.50
C ASP A 230 0.46 12.10 0.98
N SER A 231 1.10 11.29 0.12
CA SER A 231 0.84 11.27 -1.32
C SER A 231 -0.11 10.12 -1.62
N GLY A 232 -1.39 10.47 -1.81
CA GLY A 232 -2.47 9.56 -2.12
C GLY A 232 -2.06 8.45 -3.08
N LEU A 233 -2.37 7.22 -2.65
CA LEU A 233 -2.58 6.11 -3.55
C LEU A 233 -3.68 6.56 -4.52
N MET A 234 -3.27 7.00 -5.71
CA MET A 234 -4.20 7.34 -6.78
C MET A 234 -4.53 6.02 -7.48
N PHE A 235 -5.46 5.26 -6.90
CA PHE A 235 -6.18 4.26 -7.67
C PHE A 235 -7.28 5.02 -8.41
N SER A 236 -6.98 5.52 -9.60
CA SER A 236 -8.04 5.95 -10.50
C SER A 236 -8.80 4.70 -10.95
N SER A 237 -10.13 4.77 -10.88
CA SER A 237 -10.97 3.85 -11.66
C SER A 237 -10.50 3.92 -13.11
N ILE A 238 -10.47 2.78 -13.80
CA ILE A 238 -10.17 2.77 -15.23
C ILE A 238 -11.24 3.62 -15.89
N ASP A 239 -10.81 4.68 -16.56
CA ASP A 239 -11.67 5.42 -17.46
C ASP A 239 -11.68 4.64 -18.77
N ASP A 240 -12.80 4.00 -19.09
CA ASP A 240 -12.95 3.24 -20.35
C ASP A 240 -12.78 4.12 -21.60
N THR A 241 -12.78 5.46 -21.44
CA THR A 241 -12.62 6.43 -22.54
C THR A 241 -11.20 6.98 -22.68
N GLU A 242 -10.40 6.96 -21.62
CA GLU A 242 -8.98 7.25 -21.71
C GLU A 242 -8.27 5.91 -21.95
N GLU A 243 -7.38 5.79 -22.93
CA GLU A 243 -6.51 4.60 -23.14
C GLU A 243 -5.51 4.37 -21.96
N ARG A 244 -5.82 4.94 -20.80
CA ARG A 244 -5.19 4.86 -19.50
C ARG A 244 -5.46 3.51 -18.85
N GLU A 245 -4.70 2.52 -19.30
CA GLU A 245 -4.56 1.20 -18.66
C GLU A 245 -3.81 1.25 -17.30
N ASP A 246 -3.59 2.44 -16.73
CA ASP A 246 -2.92 2.66 -15.45
C ASP A 246 -3.88 2.58 -14.26
N GLY A 247 -4.82 1.61 -14.26
CA GLY A 247 -5.83 1.28 -13.23
C GLY A 247 -5.32 0.98 -11.81
N GLY A 248 -4.13 1.46 -11.48
CA GLY A 248 -3.49 1.43 -10.19
C GLY A 248 -1.99 1.62 -10.39
N THR A 249 -1.45 2.70 -9.84
CA THR A 249 0.00 2.90 -9.74
C THR A 249 0.48 2.59 -8.33
N VAL A 250 1.48 1.73 -8.22
CA VAL A 250 2.06 1.27 -6.95
C VAL A 250 3.56 1.59 -6.95
N HIS A 251 4.07 2.07 -5.83
CA HIS A 251 5.51 2.26 -5.64
C HIS A 251 6.05 1.18 -4.71
N VAL A 252 7.06 0.43 -5.17
CA VAL A 252 7.74 -0.63 -4.42
C VAL A 252 9.22 -0.25 -4.32
N GLY A 253 9.62 0.24 -3.15
CA GLY A 253 10.92 0.91 -3.00
C GLY A 253 10.98 2.16 -3.88
N ASP A 254 11.99 2.22 -4.76
CA ASP A 254 12.18 3.33 -5.71
C ASP A 254 11.53 3.08 -7.09
N LEU A 255 10.89 1.92 -7.28
CA LEU A 255 10.29 1.52 -8.56
C LEU A 255 8.79 1.80 -8.59
N GLN A 256 8.33 2.44 -9.67
CA GLN A 256 6.92 2.63 -9.98
C GLN A 256 6.43 1.50 -10.88
N TRP A 257 5.30 0.91 -10.49
CA TRP A 257 4.58 -0.13 -11.17
C TRP A 257 3.21 0.39 -11.61
N ASN A 258 2.85 0.16 -12.86
CA ASN A 258 1.59 0.58 -13.44
C ASN A 258 0.70 -0.65 -13.73
N GLY A 259 -0.59 -0.39 -13.86
CA GLY A 259 -1.58 -1.40 -14.23
C GLY A 259 -1.67 -2.55 -13.23
N VAL A 260 -1.47 -2.27 -11.95
CA VAL A 260 -1.35 -3.33 -10.94
C VAL A 260 -2.69 -4.05 -10.76
N ARG A 261 -2.66 -5.39 -10.88
CA ARG A 261 -3.84 -6.25 -10.99
C ARG A 261 -3.65 -7.59 -10.30
N LEU A 262 -4.76 -8.25 -9.99
CA LEU A 262 -4.81 -9.60 -9.43
C LEU A 262 -5.92 -10.41 -10.10
N ALA A 263 -5.90 -11.74 -9.93
CA ALA A 263 -6.93 -12.59 -10.50
C ALA A 263 -8.33 -12.25 -9.95
N THR A 264 -9.28 -12.00 -10.85
CA THR A 264 -10.68 -11.65 -10.50
C THR A 264 -11.31 -12.72 -9.62
N SER A 265 -11.02 -14.00 -9.88
CA SER A 265 -11.52 -15.14 -9.11
C SER A 265 -11.11 -15.08 -7.63
N VAL A 266 -9.92 -14.55 -7.31
CA VAL A 266 -9.45 -14.39 -5.94
C VAL A 266 -10.27 -13.32 -5.22
N VAL A 267 -10.52 -12.19 -5.88
CA VAL A 267 -11.35 -11.11 -5.33
C VAL A 267 -12.78 -11.58 -5.10
N LEU A 268 -13.42 -12.18 -6.11
CA LEU A 268 -14.80 -12.63 -6.01
C LEU A 268 -15.00 -13.75 -4.99
N LYS A 269 -14.01 -14.65 -4.83
CA LYS A 269 -14.04 -15.70 -3.79
C LYS A 269 -13.98 -15.11 -2.39
N ARG A 270 -13.14 -14.10 -2.17
CA ARG A 270 -12.95 -13.48 -0.86
C ARG A 270 -14.08 -12.51 -0.51
N TRP A 271 -14.52 -11.75 -1.50
CA TRP A 271 -15.52 -10.71 -1.39
C TRP A 271 -16.66 -10.96 -2.37
N PRO A 272 -17.55 -11.92 -2.07
CA PRO A 272 -18.67 -12.23 -2.96
C PRO A 272 -19.61 -11.01 -3.10
N PRO A 273 -20.40 -10.97 -4.19
CA PRO A 273 -21.46 -9.98 -4.37
C PRO A 273 -22.43 -9.97 -3.19
N ALA A 274 -23.01 -8.81 -2.86
CA ALA A 274 -23.95 -8.68 -1.74
C ALA A 274 -25.21 -9.55 -1.93
N ASP A 275 -25.66 -9.69 -3.18
CA ASP A 275 -26.83 -10.50 -3.56
C ASP A 275 -26.49 -11.95 -3.89
N ALA A 276 -25.21 -12.35 -3.80
CA ALA A 276 -24.88 -13.75 -3.97
C ALA A 276 -25.68 -14.53 -2.93
N PRO A 277 -26.44 -15.57 -3.33
CA PRO A 277 -27.16 -16.40 -2.39
C PRO A 277 -26.12 -16.83 -1.38
N THR A 278 -26.28 -16.37 -0.14
CA THR A 278 -25.35 -16.68 0.91
C THR A 278 -25.44 -18.19 1.00
N GLU A 279 -24.47 -18.90 0.42
CA GLU A 279 -24.25 -20.29 0.73
C GLU A 279 -24.01 -20.25 2.22
N GLN A 280 -25.09 -20.42 2.99
CA GLN A 280 -25.03 -20.42 4.44
C GLN A 280 -23.92 -21.40 4.71
N PRO A 281 -22.80 -20.96 5.33
CA PRO A 281 -21.68 -21.84 5.56
C PRO A 281 -22.28 -23.04 6.25
N LYS A 282 -22.29 -24.19 5.56
CA LYS A 282 -22.89 -25.42 6.08
C LYS A 282 -22.35 -25.50 7.48
N SER A 283 -23.22 -25.34 8.47
CA SER A 283 -22.90 -25.26 9.89
C SER A 283 -21.65 -26.10 10.14
N ILE A 284 -20.49 -25.43 10.18
CA ILE A 284 -19.25 -26.12 10.48
C ILE A 284 -19.49 -26.45 11.93
N GLY A 285 -19.79 -27.74 12.17
CA GLY A 285 -20.10 -28.22 13.50
C GLY A 285 -19.10 -27.65 14.48
N ARG A 286 -19.58 -27.32 15.68
CA ARG A 286 -18.77 -26.78 16.78
C ARG A 286 -17.38 -27.43 16.73
N ARG A 287 -16.34 -26.62 16.51
CA ARG A 287 -14.96 -27.13 16.35
C ARG A 287 -14.71 -28.17 17.44
N PRO A 288 -14.20 -29.36 17.10
CA PRO A 288 -13.99 -30.41 18.09
C PRO A 288 -13.18 -29.84 19.24
N ARG A 289 -13.62 -30.12 20.46
CA ARG A 289 -13.06 -29.53 21.68
C ARG A 289 -11.59 -29.90 21.88
N TYR A 290 -11.15 -30.99 21.26
CA TYR A 290 -9.84 -31.59 21.41
C TYR A 290 -9.24 -31.90 20.04
N ASP A 291 -7.95 -31.63 19.89
CA ASP A 291 -7.18 -31.98 18.71
C ASP A 291 -6.69 -33.44 18.83
N TRP A 292 -7.59 -34.37 18.54
CA TRP A 292 -7.29 -35.80 18.65
C TRP A 292 -6.19 -36.27 17.70
N GLU A 293 -5.98 -35.58 16.58
CA GLU A 293 -4.90 -35.94 15.65
C GLU A 293 -3.52 -35.66 16.28
N ALA A 294 -3.37 -34.52 16.95
CA ALA A 294 -2.15 -34.22 17.71
C ALA A 294 -1.93 -35.23 18.86
N PHE A 295 -3.00 -35.63 19.56
CA PHE A 295 -2.95 -36.64 20.61
C PHE A 295 -2.46 -38.00 20.07
N ASP A 296 -3.07 -38.48 18.99
CA ASP A 296 -2.77 -39.78 18.39
C ASP A 296 -1.30 -39.83 17.93
N LYS A 297 -0.78 -38.74 17.36
CA LYS A 297 0.62 -38.63 16.91
C LYS A 297 1.61 -38.73 18.07
N VAL A 298 1.34 -38.08 19.19
CA VAL A 298 2.23 -38.11 20.38
C VAL A 298 2.18 -39.47 21.05
N ALA A 299 1.00 -40.09 21.12
CA ALA A 299 0.81 -41.43 21.65
C ALA A 299 1.59 -42.47 20.83
N LEU A 300 1.48 -42.44 19.49
CA LEU A 300 2.22 -43.33 18.60
C LEU A 300 3.73 -43.13 18.72
N ALA A 301 4.21 -41.89 18.70
CA ALA A 301 5.64 -41.59 18.86
C ALA A 301 6.20 -42.14 20.19
N LYS A 302 5.40 -42.12 21.25
CA LYS A 302 5.80 -42.68 22.55
C LYS A 302 5.83 -44.22 22.54
N LEU A 303 4.90 -44.87 21.83
CA LEU A 303 4.93 -46.32 21.61
C LEU A 303 6.10 -46.74 20.70
N ASP A 304 6.48 -45.91 19.72
CA ASP A 304 7.67 -46.14 18.89
C ASP A 304 8.97 -46.08 19.72
N GLU A 305 9.03 -45.16 20.69
CA GLU A 305 10.19 -44.97 21.57
C GLU A 305 10.36 -46.12 22.58
N GLU A 306 9.29 -46.45 23.31
CA GLU A 306 9.35 -47.42 24.43
C GLU A 306 9.02 -48.86 23.99
N GLY A 307 8.39 -49.02 22.82
CA GLY A 307 7.91 -50.29 22.31
C GLY A 307 6.55 -50.72 22.88
N ALA A 308 6.16 -51.95 22.53
CA ALA A 308 4.94 -52.57 23.04
C ALA A 308 5.06 -52.89 24.53
N PHE A 309 3.92 -52.98 25.23
CA PHE A 309 3.89 -53.32 26.65
C PHE A 309 4.29 -54.78 26.87
N ASP A 310 5.58 -55.01 27.14
CA ASP A 310 6.12 -56.31 27.50
C ASP A 310 6.72 -56.25 28.91
N PRO A 311 6.03 -56.81 29.92
CA PRO A 311 6.52 -56.83 31.30
C PRO A 311 7.87 -57.54 31.49
N SER A 312 8.29 -58.35 30.51
CA SER A 312 9.60 -59.03 30.55
C SER A 312 10.76 -58.13 30.11
N VAL A 313 10.47 -57.09 29.32
CA VAL A 313 11.46 -56.11 28.84
C VAL A 313 11.57 -54.94 29.80
N ASP A 314 10.42 -54.34 30.17
CA ASP A 314 10.36 -53.27 31.15
C ASP A 314 9.12 -53.41 32.04
N THR A 315 9.35 -53.52 33.35
CA THR A 315 8.28 -53.61 34.35
C THR A 315 7.63 -52.25 34.65
N GLN A 316 8.30 -51.15 34.32
CA GLN A 316 7.81 -49.78 34.54
C GLN A 316 6.95 -49.30 33.36
N TRP A 317 7.23 -49.74 32.13
CA TRP A 317 6.45 -49.45 30.94
C TRP A 317 5.21 -50.37 30.84
N ASN A 318 4.07 -49.85 31.28
CA ASN A 318 2.78 -50.53 31.19
C ASN A 318 1.67 -49.55 30.80
N LYS A 319 0.49 -50.08 30.53
CA LYS A 319 -0.68 -49.30 30.09
C LYS A 319 -1.05 -48.16 31.06
N ALA A 320 -0.90 -48.37 32.37
CA ALA A 320 -1.19 -47.33 33.36
C ALA A 320 -0.14 -46.20 33.32
N THR A 321 1.13 -46.52 33.11
CA THR A 321 2.19 -45.52 32.92
C THR A 321 1.95 -44.71 31.64
N PHE A 322 1.54 -45.36 30.56
CA PHE A 322 1.20 -44.68 29.31
C PHE A 322 -0.04 -43.77 29.43
N GLU A 323 -1.10 -44.25 30.10
CA GLU A 323 -2.29 -43.45 30.41
C GLU A 323 -1.92 -42.18 31.18
N ARG A 324 -1.08 -42.28 32.23
CA ARG A 324 -0.62 -41.12 33.02
C ARG A 324 0.20 -40.12 32.21
N TYR A 325 1.07 -40.62 31.32
CA TYR A 325 1.86 -39.78 30.43
C TYR A 325 0.94 -38.96 29.51
N MET A 326 -0.04 -39.60 28.87
CA MET A 326 -0.95 -38.93 27.94
C MET A 326 -1.96 -38.02 28.66
N ALA A 327 -2.40 -38.37 29.87
CA ALA A 327 -3.19 -37.48 30.73
C ALA A 327 -2.42 -36.17 31.05
N THR A 328 -1.15 -36.30 31.44
CA THR A 328 -0.27 -35.14 31.70
C THR A 328 -0.10 -34.29 30.43
N TRP A 329 0.06 -34.92 29.27
CA TRP A 329 0.13 -34.21 27.99
C TRP A 329 -1.17 -33.46 27.68
N CYS A 330 -2.34 -34.07 27.87
CA CYS A 330 -3.65 -33.43 27.69
C CYS A 330 -3.83 -32.21 28.59
N GLN A 331 -3.44 -32.34 29.86
CA GLN A 331 -3.52 -31.25 30.84
C GLN A 331 -2.67 -30.05 30.40
N ASN A 332 -1.45 -30.30 29.91
CA ASN A 332 -0.52 -29.26 29.46
C ASN A 332 -0.95 -28.57 28.15
N ASN A 333 -1.64 -29.28 27.24
CA ASN A 333 -1.96 -28.75 25.91
C ASN A 333 -3.38 -28.20 25.77
N TRP A 334 -4.37 -28.77 26.46
CA TRP A 334 -5.78 -28.41 26.26
C TRP A 334 -6.41 -27.63 27.41
N GLY A 335 -5.74 -27.55 28.57
CA GLY A 335 -6.20 -26.85 29.76
C GLY A 335 -7.44 -27.46 30.45
N ASN A 336 -8.22 -28.29 29.75
CA ASN A 336 -9.33 -29.07 30.27
C ASN A 336 -9.20 -30.52 29.78
N GLU A 337 -8.66 -31.38 30.63
CA GLU A 337 -8.47 -32.79 30.30
C GLU A 337 -9.82 -33.47 29.95
N PRO A 338 -9.89 -34.29 28.89
CA PRO A 338 -11.02 -35.19 28.69
C PRO A 338 -11.12 -36.19 29.84
N GLY A 339 -12.29 -36.79 30.04
CA GLY A 339 -12.44 -37.81 31.08
C GLY A 339 -11.49 -38.98 30.86
N GLU A 340 -10.94 -39.53 31.94
CA GLU A 340 -9.97 -40.65 31.92
C GLU A 340 -10.44 -41.84 31.06
N SER A 341 -11.74 -42.14 31.10
CA SER A 341 -12.35 -43.20 30.26
C SER A 341 -12.22 -42.93 28.76
N THR A 342 -12.28 -41.66 28.34
CA THR A 342 -12.11 -41.25 26.93
C THR A 342 -10.66 -41.44 26.49
N ILE A 343 -9.72 -41.03 27.34
CA ILE A 343 -8.28 -41.23 27.10
C ILE A 343 -7.98 -42.72 26.97
N ARG A 344 -8.43 -43.54 27.93
CA ARG A 344 -8.24 -45.00 27.92
C ARG A 344 -8.80 -45.68 26.67
N SER A 345 -10.01 -45.28 26.24
CA SER A 345 -10.63 -45.82 25.02
C SER A 345 -9.74 -45.52 23.81
N ARG A 346 -9.29 -44.26 23.68
CA ARG A 346 -8.48 -43.83 22.54
C ARG A 346 -7.11 -44.50 22.51
N LEU A 347 -6.45 -44.60 23.66
CA LEU A 347 -5.15 -45.28 23.76
C LEU A 347 -5.24 -46.76 23.42
N SER A 348 -6.36 -47.42 23.72
CA SER A 348 -6.57 -48.82 23.35
C SER A 348 -6.72 -49.00 21.83
N GLU A 349 -7.36 -48.05 21.14
CA GLU A 349 -7.44 -48.04 19.66
C GLU A 349 -6.05 -47.85 19.04
N ILE A 350 -5.26 -46.91 19.57
CA ILE A 350 -3.90 -46.61 19.10
C ILE A 350 -2.97 -47.79 19.32
N GLU A 351 -3.01 -48.41 20.50
CA GLU A 351 -2.24 -49.60 20.84
C GLU A 351 -2.55 -50.76 19.88
N ALA A 352 -3.83 -51.00 19.59
CA ALA A 352 -4.25 -52.03 18.64
C ALA A 352 -3.70 -51.74 17.22
N ALA A 353 -3.83 -50.50 16.75
CA ALA A 353 -3.30 -50.08 15.44
C ALA A 353 -1.77 -50.23 15.36
N TYR A 354 -1.06 -49.89 16.44
CA TYR A 354 0.39 -50.06 16.53
C TYR A 354 0.81 -51.53 16.43
N LEU A 355 0.13 -52.41 17.16
CA LEU A 355 0.40 -53.86 17.13
C LEU A 355 0.07 -54.50 15.77
N GLU A 356 -0.99 -54.05 15.10
CA GLU A 356 -1.32 -54.51 13.74
C GLU A 356 -0.27 -54.09 12.72
N GLY A 357 0.15 -52.81 12.75
CA GLY A 357 1.20 -52.30 11.86
C GLY A 357 2.53 -53.04 12.00
N ARG A 358 2.86 -53.47 13.21
CA ARG A 358 4.11 -54.18 13.52
C ARG A 358 4.08 -55.66 13.14
N LYS A 359 2.91 -56.30 13.02
CA LYS A 359 2.78 -57.68 12.53
C LYS A 359 2.97 -57.80 11.01
N GLY A 360 2.82 -56.69 10.29
CA GLY A 360 2.99 -56.62 8.83
C GLY A 360 4.42 -56.34 8.36
N GLN A 361 5.34 -56.02 9.28
CA GLN A 361 6.78 -55.88 9.04
C GLN A 361 7.49 -57.14 9.52
#